data_AF-A0A915K5X7-F1
#
_entry.id   AF-A0A915K5X7-F1
#
_cell.length_a   1.000
_cell.length_b   1.000
_cell.length_c   1.000
_cell.angle_alpha   90.00
_cell.angle_beta   90.00
_cell.angle_gamma   90.00
#
_symmetry.space_group_name_H-M   'P 1'
#
loop_
_entity.id
_entity.type
_entity.pdbx_description
1 polymer ?
#
loop_
_entity_poly.entity_id
_entity_poly.type
_entity_poly.pdbx_seq_one_letter_code
_entity_poly.pdbx_strand_id
1 'polypeptide(L)' 'MSQNLNIEQCCVICYWMREDVKVAKIHQKLVDIYGANALGFSTIKRWIALFKTRRELFQDDP' A
#
# COMPACT_ATOMS: atom_id res chain seq x y z
N MET A 1 -6.94 -17.48 -10.59
CA MET A 1 -6.78 -17.48 -9.12
C MET A 1 -5.87 -16.31 -8.70
N SER A 2 -6.33 -15.06 -8.80
CA SER A 2 -5.42 -13.90 -8.69
C SER A 2 -5.92 -12.78 -7.76
N GLN A 3 -7.00 -13.00 -7.01
CA GLN A 3 -7.62 -11.97 -6.16
C GLN A 3 -7.04 -11.93 -4.74
N ASN A 4 -6.56 -13.05 -4.19
CA ASN A 4 -6.06 -13.12 -2.80
C ASN A 4 -4.69 -12.48 -2.58
N LEU A 5 -3.77 -12.60 -3.54
CA LEU A 5 -2.40 -12.05 -3.45
C LEU A 5 -2.36 -10.51 -3.34
N ASN A 6 -3.42 -9.83 -3.79
CA ASN A 6 -3.49 -8.37 -3.76
C ASN A 6 -3.89 -7.82 -2.39
N ILE A 7 -4.72 -8.53 -1.61
CA ILE A 7 -5.26 -8.00 -0.34
C ILE A 7 -4.17 -7.94 0.73
N GLU A 8 -3.37 -9.00 0.87
CA GLU A 8 -2.28 -9.06 1.85
C GLU A 8 -1.26 -7.94 1.64
N GLN A 9 -0.78 -7.77 0.40
CA GLN A 9 0.14 -6.69 0.06
C GLN A 9 -0.48 -5.31 0.29
N CYS A 10 -1.79 -5.14 0.06
CA CYS A 10 -2.49 -3.89 0.36
C CYS A 10 -2.51 -3.57 1.87
N CYS A 11 -2.72 -4.57 2.72
CA CYS A 11 -2.66 -4.40 4.18
C CYS A 11 -1.26 -3.97 4.63
N VAL A 12 -0.21 -4.60 4.08
CA VAL A 12 1.19 -4.26 4.37
C VAL A 12 1.52 -2.83 3.90
N ILE A 13 1.07 -2.45 2.70
CA ILE A 13 1.21 -1.07 2.19
C ILE A 13 0.52 -0.08 3.11
N CYS A 14 -0.70 -0.37 3.57
CA CYS A 14 -1.44 0.50 4.49
C CYS A 14 -0.70 0.68 5.82
N TYR A 15 -0.18 -0.41 6.39
CA TYR A 15 0.61 -0.36 7.62
C TYR A 15 1.86 0.52 7.47
N TRP A 16 2.70 0.26 6.46
CA TRP A 16 3.91 1.06 6.26
C TRP A 16 3.65 2.51 5.87
N MET A 17 2.54 2.78 5.19
CA MET A 17 2.09 4.14 4.93
C MET A 17 1.73 4.90 6.22
N ARG A 18 1.14 4.21 7.22
CA ARG A 18 0.88 4.80 8.55
C ARG A 18 2.15 5.07 9.34
N GLU A 19 3.19 4.25 9.15
CA GLU A 19 4.54 4.43 9.68
C GLU A 19 5.38 5.47 8.88
N ASP A 20 4.75 6.25 7.99
CA ASP A 20 5.37 7.26 7.13
C ASP A 20 6.53 6.74 6.25
N VAL A 21 6.51 5.46 5.90
CA VAL A 21 7.52 4.88 5.01
C VAL A 21 7.31 5.41 3.59
N LYS A 22 8.37 5.98 3.02
CA LYS A 22 8.36 6.48 1.63
C LYS A 22 8.00 5.38 0.63
N VAL A 23 7.22 5.73 -0.39
CA VAL A 23 6.73 4.77 -1.41
C VAL A 23 7.83 3.97 -2.10
N ALA A 24 9.00 4.58 -2.34
CA ALA A 24 10.16 3.90 -2.92
C ALA A 24 10.66 2.77 -2.00
N LYS A 25 10.67 3.00 -0.68
CA LYS A 25 11.08 2.00 0.30
C LYS A 25 10.01 0.91 0.50
N ILE A 26 8.72 1.27 0.41
CA ILE A 26 7.61 0.30 0.38
C ILE A 26 7.77 -0.66 -0.80
N HIS A 27 8.03 -0.14 -2.00
CA HIS A 27 8.23 -0.99 -3.18
C HIS A 27 9.44 -1.89 -3.04
N GLN A 28 10.58 -1.37 -2.55
CA GLN A 28 11.76 -2.20 -2.30
C GLN A 28 11.43 -3.35 -1.33
N LYS A 29 10.80 -3.05 -0.18
CA LYS A 29 10.41 -4.05 0.81
C LYS A 29 9.43 -5.09 0.24
N LEU A 30 8.50 -4.69 -0.62
CA LEU A 30 7.59 -5.64 -1.28
C LEU A 30 8.32 -6.55 -2.24
N VAL A 31 9.27 -6.03 -3.03
CA VAL A 31 10.12 -6.86 -3.91
C VAL A 31 10.98 -7.83 -3.09
N ASP A 32 11.53 -7.39 -1.96
CA ASP A 32 12.34 -8.23 -1.08
C ASP A 32 11.53 -9.40 -0.48
N ILE A 33 10.24 -9.21 -0.19
CA ILE A 33 9.37 -10.21 0.45
C ILE A 33 8.67 -11.11 -0.59
N TYR A 34 8.08 -10.50 -1.63
CA TYR A 34 7.19 -11.18 -2.57
C TYR A 34 7.86 -11.48 -3.93
N GLY A 35 9.06 -10.97 -4.17
CA GLY A 35 9.81 -11.19 -5.40
C GLY A 35 9.02 -10.78 -6.64
N ALA A 36 8.93 -11.68 -7.62
CA ALA A 36 8.19 -11.46 -8.86
C ALA A 36 6.67 -11.24 -8.67
N ASN A 37 6.12 -11.60 -7.50
CA ASN A 37 4.71 -11.40 -7.17
C ASN A 37 4.45 -10.03 -6.51
N ALA A 38 5.47 -9.21 -6.29
CA ALA A 38 5.32 -7.90 -5.69
C ALA A 38 4.48 -6.98 -6.56
N LEU A 39 3.63 -6.17 -5.92
CA LEU A 39 2.90 -5.12 -6.60
C LEU A 39 3.85 -4.11 -7.23
N GLY A 40 3.58 -3.77 -8.49
CA GLY A 40 4.33 -2.74 -9.20
C GLY A 40 4.20 -1.36 -8.56
N PHE A 41 5.23 -0.54 -8.74
CA PHE A 41 5.34 0.80 -8.15
C PHE A 41 4.13 1.72 -8.40
N SER A 42 3.58 1.71 -9.61
CA SER A 42 2.39 2.50 -9.97
C SER A 42 1.14 2.04 -9.20
N THR A 43 0.96 0.73 -9.03
CA THR A 43 -0.15 0.15 -8.26
C THR A 43 -0.03 0.51 -6.78
N ILE A 44 1.18 0.48 -6.22
CA ILE A 44 1.43 0.92 -4.83
C ILE A 44 1.06 2.40 -4.66
N LYS A 45 1.48 3.28 -5.57
CA LYS A 45 1.10 4.71 -5.53
C LYS A 45 -0.42 4.90 -5.53
N ARG A 46 -1.14 4.15 -6.37
CA ARG A 46 -2.60 4.20 -6.44
C ARG A 46 -3.23 3.80 -5.10
N TRP A 47 -2.75 2.73 -4.48
CA TRP A 47 -3.22 2.30 -3.16
C TRP A 47 -2.95 3.32 -2.07
N ILE A 48 -1.75 3.89 -2.02
CA ILE A 48 -1.41 4.94 -1.05
C ILE A 48 -2.32 6.16 -1.22
N ALA A 49 -2.59 6.59 -2.45
CA ALA A 49 -3.52 7.70 -2.71
C ALA A 49 -4.93 7.37 -2.19
N LEU A 50 -5.45 6.17 -2.48
CA LEU A 50 -6.76 5.73 -1.98
C LEU A 50 -6.82 5.69 -0.44
N PHE A 51 -5.75 5.24 0.22
CA PHE A 51 -5.67 5.22 1.68
C PHE A 51 -5.62 6.63 2.28
N LYS A 52 -4.93 7.58 1.64
CA LYS A 52 -4.92 8.98 2.06
C LYS A 52 -6.30 9.61 1.94
N THR A 53 -6.96 9.46 0.79
CA THR A 53 -8.31 9.98 0.57
C THR A 53 -9.32 9.36 1.55
N ARG A 54 -9.25 8.06 1.82
CA ARG A 54 -10.12 7.43 2.83
C ARG A 54 -9.85 7.96 4.23
N ARG A 55 -8.58 8.22 4.60
CA ARG A 55 -8.25 8.80 5.90
C ARG A 55 -8.84 10.21 6.05
N GLU A 56 -8.74 11.03 5.01
CA GLU A 56 -9.31 12.38 4.97
C GLU A 56 -10.84 12.34 5.13
N LEU A 57 -11.53 11.39 4.48
CA LEU A 57 -12.97 11.16 4.61
C LEU A 57 -13.45 10.76 6.01
N PHE A 58 -12.57 10.21 6.87
CA PHE A 58 -12.91 9.87 8.26
C PHE A 58 -12.34 10.88 9.28
N GLN A 59 -11.74 11.99 8.80
CA GLN A 59 -11.27 13.09 9.63
C GLN A 59 -12.24 14.28 9.70
N ASP A 60 -13.44 14.13 9.16
CA ASP A 60 -14.53 15.10 9.36
C ASP A 60 -15.57 14.54 10.34
N ASP A 61 -15.39 14.86 11.64
CA ASP A 61 -16.48 15.36 12.51
C ASP A 61 -15.85 15.96 13.81
N PRO A 62 -15.99 17.28 14.07
CA PRO A 62 -15.60 17.93 15.32
C PRO A 62 -16.56 17.65 16.49
#